data_AF-A0A0C9YJV9-F1
#
_entry.id   AF-A0A0C9YJV9-F1
#
_cell.length_a   1.000
_cell.length_b   1.000
_cell.length_c   1.000
_cell.angle_alpha   90.00
_cell.angle_beta   90.00
_cell.angle_gamma   90.00
#
_symmetry.space_group_name_H-M   'P 1'
#
loop_
_entity.id
_entity.type
_entity.pdbx_description
1 polymer ?
#
loop_
_entity_poly.entity_id
_entity_poly.type
_entity_poly.pdbx_seq_one_letter_code
_entity_poly.pdbx_strand_id
1 'polypeptide(L)'
;METLKPFKGDEDEVQDPQTFLRTFNRIMRLAGVNDEGEKIEALQDYITPQSEAQKWYDKLAGSQRSSWSELVKAFNGQWEAVPQAEKTPEKYQEELMALKLGDDEVGMTKEVNGTKAWTHVAWAKEALHLAKAAGVENDVGLVRIVHKNLPKIVRKLTMQKYATFEDLTRAVKNLDIDEVTREKEDADEQKKEEAERERQILQQQKMSLANLAARLQRLTVQAQPLPARTPVQQPASAPTRFAIQQAQSTPRIQNPLTDAQKEIIRRNVNILPHHAADAPGWRAYQVQVAQWGRAHGEDTQVSENTPFLLKPGTAIVCSGECYRCGTHGHTSRNCPVLLGDPVRLNAKETAWRVLCSRALGPYNRTTAVDVRLVDMEEQGKEEGSVKVCPSFPLKY
;
A
#
# COMPACT_ATOMS: atom_id res chain seq x y z
N MET A 1 -22.44 -21.91 -41.23
CA MET A 1 -23.09 -22.80 -40.25
C MET A 1 -22.09 -23.04 -39.15
N GLU A 2 -22.50 -22.90 -37.89
CA GLU A 2 -21.64 -23.20 -36.73
C GLU A 2 -21.33 -24.71 -36.76
N THR A 3 -20.08 -25.08 -37.07
CA THR A 3 -19.70 -26.50 -37.18
C THR A 3 -19.43 -27.05 -35.79
N LEU A 4 -20.41 -27.77 -35.23
CA LEU A 4 -20.24 -28.49 -33.97
C LEU A 4 -19.25 -29.62 -34.15
N LYS A 5 -18.19 -29.61 -33.34
CA LYS A 5 -17.19 -30.69 -33.30
C LYS A 5 -17.81 -31.94 -32.65
N PRO A 6 -17.47 -33.15 -33.14
CA PRO A 6 -17.86 -34.40 -32.47
C PRO A 6 -17.30 -34.47 -31.04
N PHE A 7 -18.12 -34.98 -30.12
CA PHE A 7 -17.82 -35.08 -28.70
C PHE A 7 -17.15 -36.42 -28.36
N LYS A 8 -16.07 -36.40 -27.57
CA LYS A 8 -15.37 -37.61 -27.13
C LYS A 8 -15.62 -37.94 -25.66
N GLY A 9 -15.84 -36.92 -24.84
CA GLY A 9 -16.17 -37.07 -23.42
C GLY A 9 -15.07 -37.69 -22.55
N ASP A 10 -13.80 -37.57 -22.96
CA ASP A 10 -12.62 -37.97 -22.18
C ASP A 10 -12.12 -36.81 -21.27
N GLU A 11 -11.20 -37.09 -20.34
CA GLU A 11 -10.66 -36.09 -19.40
C GLU A 11 -9.84 -34.98 -20.09
N ASP A 12 -9.37 -35.24 -21.31
CA ASP A 12 -8.62 -34.30 -22.16
C ASP A 12 -9.54 -33.49 -23.10
N GLU A 13 -10.87 -33.65 -22.99
CA GLU A 13 -11.86 -32.96 -23.82
C GLU A 13 -11.94 -31.47 -23.44
N VAL A 14 -11.54 -30.61 -24.37
CA VAL A 14 -11.60 -29.14 -24.21
C VAL A 14 -13.04 -28.63 -24.36
N GLN A 15 -13.92 -29.43 -24.95
CA GLN A 15 -15.31 -29.09 -25.16
C GLN A 15 -16.15 -29.28 -23.90
N ASP A 16 -16.67 -28.19 -23.34
CA ASP A 16 -17.64 -28.24 -22.24
C ASP A 16 -18.89 -29.05 -22.65
N PRO A 17 -19.21 -30.15 -21.93
CA PRO A 17 -20.32 -31.05 -22.27
C PRO A 17 -21.67 -30.35 -22.35
N GLN A 18 -21.90 -29.36 -21.48
CA GLN A 18 -23.16 -28.60 -21.45
C GLN A 18 -23.26 -27.65 -22.65
N THR A 19 -22.15 -27.03 -23.04
CA THR A 19 -22.04 -26.19 -24.22
C THR A 19 -22.20 -27.00 -25.50
N PHE A 20 -21.63 -28.20 -25.57
CA PHE A 20 -21.87 -29.15 -26.67
C PHE A 20 -23.38 -29.42 -26.82
N LEU A 21 -24.02 -29.85 -25.73
CA LEU A 21 -25.43 -30.23 -25.76
C LEU A 21 -26.34 -29.04 -26.13
N ARG A 22 -26.06 -27.83 -25.61
CA ARG A 22 -26.78 -26.60 -25.99
C ARG A 22 -26.59 -26.25 -27.47
N THR A 23 -25.37 -26.38 -27.98
CA THR A 23 -25.04 -26.09 -29.39
C THR A 23 -25.70 -27.12 -30.32
N PHE A 24 -25.66 -28.41 -29.97
CA PHE A 24 -26.38 -29.47 -30.67
C PHE A 24 -27.87 -29.17 -30.76
N ASN A 25 -28.51 -28.87 -29.61
CA ASN A 25 -29.92 -28.51 -29.56
C ASN A 25 -30.26 -27.29 -30.43
N ARG A 26 -29.38 -26.29 -30.48
CA ARG A 26 -29.55 -25.12 -31.35
C ARG A 26 -29.49 -25.51 -32.81
N ILE A 27 -28.54 -26.35 -33.21
CA ILE A 27 -28.41 -26.84 -34.59
C ILE A 27 -29.65 -27.65 -35.00
N MET A 28 -30.13 -28.56 -34.15
CA MET A 28 -31.33 -29.36 -34.43
C MET A 28 -32.57 -28.48 -34.65
N ARG A 29 -32.76 -27.45 -33.82
CA ARG A 29 -33.85 -26.46 -34.00
C ARG A 29 -33.72 -25.67 -35.29
N LEU A 30 -32.50 -25.26 -35.67
CA LEU A 30 -32.25 -24.56 -36.92
C LEU A 30 -32.44 -25.45 -38.15
N ALA A 31 -32.18 -26.75 -38.02
CA ALA A 31 -32.40 -27.76 -39.05
C ALA A 31 -33.86 -28.23 -39.12
N GLY A 32 -34.73 -27.80 -38.19
CA GLY A 32 -36.13 -28.19 -38.16
C GLY A 32 -36.40 -29.60 -37.61
N VAL A 33 -35.40 -30.24 -37.01
CA VAL A 33 -35.54 -31.57 -36.39
C VAL A 33 -36.24 -31.41 -35.05
N ASN A 34 -37.50 -31.86 -34.99
CA ASN A 34 -38.35 -31.76 -33.80
C ASN A 34 -38.75 -33.13 -33.24
N ASP A 35 -38.55 -34.20 -34.00
CA ASP A 35 -38.79 -35.57 -33.54
C ASP A 35 -37.67 -36.00 -32.56
N GLU A 36 -38.05 -36.64 -31.46
CA GLU A 36 -37.08 -37.09 -30.46
C GLU A 36 -36.22 -38.25 -30.95
N GLY A 37 -36.77 -39.16 -31.77
CA GLY A 37 -36.03 -40.27 -32.35
C GLY A 37 -34.97 -39.79 -33.33
N GLU A 38 -35.34 -38.94 -34.28
CA GLU A 38 -34.41 -38.33 -35.24
C GLU A 38 -33.29 -37.56 -34.54
N LYS A 39 -33.62 -36.90 -33.42
CA LYS A 39 -32.66 -36.14 -32.63
C LYS A 39 -31.69 -37.02 -31.85
N ILE A 40 -32.15 -38.17 -31.36
CA ILE A 40 -31.30 -39.17 -30.68
C ILE A 40 -30.35 -39.82 -31.69
N GLU A 41 -30.86 -40.18 -32.88
CA GLU A 41 -30.04 -40.70 -33.98
C GLU A 41 -28.99 -39.67 -34.41
N ALA A 42 -29.40 -38.42 -34.63
CA ALA A 42 -28.49 -37.34 -34.98
C ALA A 42 -27.43 -37.11 -33.88
N LEU A 43 -27.77 -37.23 -32.60
CA LEU A 43 -26.77 -37.09 -31.53
C LEU A 43 -25.65 -38.12 -31.65
N GLN A 44 -25.97 -39.36 -32.05
CA GLN A 44 -24.97 -40.40 -32.25
C GLN A 44 -23.95 -40.02 -33.33
N ASP A 45 -24.36 -39.31 -34.39
CA ASP A 45 -23.45 -38.82 -35.44
C ASP A 45 -22.48 -37.75 -34.92
N TYR A 46 -22.83 -37.07 -33.82
CA TYR A 46 -21.98 -36.10 -33.15
C TYR A 46 -21.15 -36.71 -32.00
N ILE A 47 -21.18 -38.03 -31.82
CA ILE A 47 -20.31 -38.74 -30.89
C ILE A 47 -19.13 -39.35 -31.66
N THR A 48 -17.92 -39.16 -31.15
CA THR A 48 -16.71 -39.72 -31.79
C THR A 48 -16.69 -41.24 -31.64
N PRO A 49 -16.50 -42.02 -32.72
CA PRO A 49 -16.37 -43.48 -32.61
C PRO A 49 -15.23 -43.89 -31.67
N GLN A 50 -15.43 -44.99 -30.92
CA GLN A 50 -14.46 -45.54 -29.95
C GLN A 50 -14.08 -44.62 -28.77
N SER A 51 -14.77 -43.49 -28.61
CA SER A 51 -14.57 -42.57 -27.49
C SER A 51 -15.26 -43.02 -26.20
N GLU A 52 -14.95 -42.35 -25.08
CA GLU A 52 -15.67 -42.56 -23.81
C GLU A 52 -17.16 -42.21 -23.93
N ALA A 53 -17.48 -41.18 -24.71
CA ALA A 53 -18.87 -40.83 -25.03
C ALA A 53 -19.60 -41.94 -25.80
N GLN A 54 -18.94 -42.61 -26.75
CA GLN A 54 -19.53 -43.74 -27.45
C GLN A 54 -19.75 -44.92 -26.50
N LYS A 55 -18.75 -45.25 -25.66
CA LYS A 55 -18.87 -46.32 -24.66
C LYS A 55 -19.99 -46.06 -23.65
N TRP A 56 -20.21 -44.81 -23.27
CA TRP A 56 -21.34 -44.40 -22.44
C TRP A 56 -22.65 -44.57 -23.17
N TYR A 57 -22.75 -44.06 -24.41
CA TYR A 57 -23.97 -44.14 -25.21
C TYR A 57 -24.39 -45.60 -25.40
N ASP A 58 -23.43 -46.49 -25.68
CA ASP A 58 -23.59 -47.94 -25.85
C ASP A 58 -24.10 -48.67 -24.59
N LYS A 59 -23.95 -48.07 -23.40
CA LYS A 59 -24.44 -48.61 -22.12
C LYS A 59 -25.82 -48.09 -21.71
N LEU A 60 -26.37 -47.11 -22.40
CA LEU A 60 -27.70 -46.58 -22.10
C LEU A 60 -28.79 -47.64 -22.26
N ALA A 61 -29.73 -47.67 -21.32
CA ALA A 61 -30.91 -48.54 -21.39
C ALA A 61 -31.85 -48.12 -22.54
N GLY A 62 -32.68 -49.05 -23.02
CA GLY A 62 -33.62 -48.77 -24.12
C GLY A 62 -34.53 -47.56 -23.84
N SER A 63 -35.02 -47.40 -22.60
CA SER A 63 -35.81 -46.24 -22.20
C SER A 63 -35.05 -44.91 -22.26
N GLN A 64 -33.74 -44.92 -22.02
CA GLN A 64 -32.88 -43.74 -22.11
C GLN A 64 -32.55 -43.36 -23.57
N ARG A 65 -32.65 -44.32 -24.50
CA ARG A 65 -32.46 -44.10 -25.95
C ARG A 65 -33.77 -43.84 -26.71
N SER A 66 -34.90 -43.81 -26.02
CA SER A 66 -36.21 -43.54 -26.64
C SER A 66 -36.86 -42.26 -26.13
N SER A 67 -36.21 -41.54 -25.21
CA SER A 67 -36.68 -40.24 -24.71
C SER A 67 -35.52 -39.27 -24.64
N TRP A 68 -35.68 -38.11 -25.29
CA TRP A 68 -34.66 -37.07 -25.27
C TRP A 68 -34.41 -36.55 -23.84
N SER A 69 -35.46 -36.46 -23.02
CA SER A 69 -35.36 -36.01 -21.63
C SER A 69 -34.53 -36.97 -20.77
N GLU A 70 -34.76 -38.28 -20.89
CA GLU A 70 -33.99 -39.29 -20.14
C GLU A 70 -32.54 -39.38 -20.62
N LEU A 71 -32.30 -39.19 -21.93
CA LEU A 71 -30.95 -39.12 -22.48
C LEU A 71 -30.19 -37.92 -21.92
N VAL A 72 -30.79 -36.72 -21.94
CA VAL A 72 -30.15 -35.50 -21.40
C VAL A 72 -29.85 -35.66 -19.92
N LYS A 73 -30.76 -36.28 -19.16
CA LYS A 73 -30.54 -36.58 -17.74
C LYS A 73 -29.36 -37.54 -17.55
N ALA A 74 -29.27 -38.61 -18.34
CA ALA A 74 -28.15 -39.54 -18.29
C ALA A 74 -26.83 -38.88 -18.72
N PHE A 75 -26.86 -37.99 -19.71
CA PHE A 75 -25.69 -37.25 -20.21
C PHE A 75 -25.16 -36.32 -19.11
N ASN A 76 -26.03 -35.54 -18.48
CA ASN A 76 -25.65 -34.63 -17.40
C ASN A 76 -25.20 -35.36 -16.13
N GLY A 77 -25.67 -36.59 -15.91
CA GLY A 77 -25.19 -37.44 -14.82
C GLY A 77 -23.79 -38.03 -15.08
N GLN A 78 -23.47 -38.32 -16.35
CA GLN A 78 -22.15 -38.86 -16.73
C GLN A 78 -21.09 -37.75 -16.80
N TRP A 79 -21.45 -36.60 -17.36
CA TRP A 79 -20.60 -35.41 -17.44
C TRP A 79 -21.24 -34.30 -16.63
N GLU A 80 -21.20 -34.48 -15.30
CA GLU A 80 -21.63 -33.44 -14.36
C GLU A 80 -20.85 -32.16 -14.66
N ALA A 81 -21.57 -31.04 -14.76
CA ALA A 81 -20.93 -29.76 -14.96
C ALA A 81 -19.94 -29.55 -13.82
N VAL A 82 -18.66 -29.36 -14.14
CA VAL A 82 -17.66 -28.97 -13.15
C VAL A 82 -18.27 -27.81 -12.37
N PRO A 83 -18.45 -27.93 -11.03
CA PRO A 83 -19.00 -26.85 -10.25
C PRO A 83 -18.20 -25.60 -10.58
N GLN A 84 -18.88 -24.57 -11.09
CA GLN A 84 -18.21 -23.29 -11.28
C GLN A 84 -17.62 -22.97 -9.91
N ALA A 85 -16.32 -22.71 -9.86
CA ALA A 85 -15.69 -22.27 -8.62
C ALA A 85 -16.32 -20.91 -8.27
N GLU A 86 -17.43 -20.95 -7.53
CA GLU A 86 -18.07 -19.78 -6.97
C GLU A 86 -17.07 -19.22 -5.98
N LYS A 87 -16.62 -17.99 -6.24
CA LYS A 87 -15.76 -17.29 -5.28
C LYS A 87 -16.53 -17.24 -3.97
N THR A 88 -15.86 -17.55 -2.87
CA THR A 88 -16.51 -17.50 -1.56
C THR A 88 -16.88 -16.04 -1.22
N PRO A 89 -17.86 -15.80 -0.33
CA PRO A 89 -18.21 -14.45 0.13
C PRO A 89 -16.99 -13.67 0.63
N GLU A 90 -16.03 -14.33 1.28
CA GLU A 90 -14.78 -13.74 1.75
C GLU A 90 -13.93 -13.23 0.60
N LYS A 91 -13.87 -13.99 -0.51
CA LYS A 91 -13.12 -13.58 -1.70
C LYS A 91 -13.75 -12.37 -2.38
N TYR A 92 -15.08 -12.29 -2.42
CA TYR A 92 -15.78 -11.10 -2.89
C TYR A 92 -15.54 -9.89 -1.98
N GLN A 93 -15.46 -10.10 -0.66
CA GLN A 93 -15.12 -9.03 0.29
C GLN A 93 -13.68 -8.56 0.10
N GLU A 94 -12.72 -9.45 -0.14
CA GLU A 94 -11.34 -9.09 -0.49
C GLU A 94 -11.29 -8.23 -1.76
N GLU A 95 -12.02 -8.63 -2.80
CA GLU A 95 -12.12 -7.87 -4.06
C GLU A 95 -12.77 -6.49 -3.84
N LEU A 96 -13.81 -6.41 -3.01
CA LEU A 96 -14.44 -5.15 -2.63
C LEU A 96 -13.46 -4.22 -1.90
N MET A 97 -12.63 -4.76 -1.01
CA MET A 97 -11.62 -3.98 -0.28
C MET A 97 -10.44 -3.57 -1.17
N ALA A 98 -10.12 -4.38 -2.19
CA ALA A 98 -9.08 -4.09 -3.17
C ALA A 98 -9.54 -3.16 -4.29
N LEU A 99 -10.86 -2.99 -4.49
CA LEU A 99 -11.43 -2.14 -5.53
C LEU A 99 -11.09 -0.67 -5.29
N LYS A 100 -10.23 -0.12 -6.14
CA LYS A 100 -9.79 1.28 -6.10
C LYS A 100 -10.37 2.08 -7.26
N LEU A 101 -10.57 3.37 -6.99
CA LEU A 101 -10.79 4.41 -8.00
C LEU A 101 -9.60 5.37 -7.88
N GLY A 102 -8.83 5.57 -8.95
CA GLY A 102 -7.69 6.49 -8.94
C GLY A 102 -8.11 7.95 -8.75
N ASP A 103 -7.30 8.75 -8.05
CA ASP A 103 -7.57 10.19 -7.85
C ASP A 103 -7.60 10.95 -9.20
N ASP A 104 -6.74 10.56 -10.12
CA ASP A 104 -6.63 11.12 -11.48
C ASP A 104 -7.73 10.59 -12.41
N GLU A 105 -8.22 9.38 -12.18
CA GLU A 105 -9.27 8.73 -12.96
C GLU A 105 -10.66 9.30 -12.70
N VAL A 106 -10.89 9.99 -11.57
CA VAL A 106 -12.19 10.58 -11.26
C VAL A 106 -12.59 11.58 -12.35
N GLY A 107 -13.83 11.43 -12.84
CA GLY A 107 -14.36 12.27 -13.90
C GLY A 107 -13.80 11.94 -15.29
N MET A 108 -13.14 10.80 -15.47
CA MET A 108 -12.79 10.28 -16.80
C MET A 108 -13.83 9.28 -17.30
N THR A 109 -13.86 9.04 -18.61
CA THR A 109 -14.66 7.97 -19.21
C THR A 109 -13.78 6.76 -19.53
N LYS A 110 -14.26 5.56 -19.23
CA LYS A 110 -13.68 4.30 -19.69
C LYS A 110 -14.71 3.47 -20.44
N GLU A 111 -14.25 2.60 -21.33
CA GLU A 111 -15.13 1.67 -22.02
C GLU A 111 -15.41 0.46 -21.11
N VAL A 112 -16.68 0.21 -20.82
CA VAL A 112 -17.15 -0.93 -20.04
C VAL A 112 -18.19 -1.65 -20.87
N ASN A 113 -17.91 -2.89 -21.27
CA ASN A 113 -18.79 -3.72 -22.10
C ASN A 113 -19.24 -3.01 -23.40
N GLY A 114 -18.32 -2.34 -24.10
CA GLY A 114 -18.61 -1.62 -25.34
C GLY A 114 -19.33 -0.28 -25.17
N THR A 115 -19.56 0.17 -23.92
CA THR A 115 -20.21 1.44 -23.61
C THR A 115 -19.25 2.37 -22.88
N LYS A 116 -19.13 3.62 -23.33
CA LYS A 116 -18.39 4.66 -22.59
C LYS A 116 -19.16 5.03 -21.32
N ALA A 117 -18.57 4.79 -20.17
CA ALA A 117 -19.12 5.13 -18.86
C ALA A 117 -18.09 5.92 -18.06
N TRP A 118 -18.57 6.83 -17.20
CA TRP A 118 -17.69 7.50 -16.25
C TRP A 118 -17.06 6.49 -15.29
N THR A 119 -15.79 6.68 -14.95
CA THR A 119 -15.00 5.79 -14.08
C THR A 119 -15.65 5.59 -12.71
N HIS A 120 -16.18 6.65 -12.09
CA HIS A 120 -16.87 6.58 -10.81
C HIS A 120 -18.23 5.84 -10.91
N VAL A 121 -18.93 5.94 -12.04
CA VAL A 121 -20.16 5.17 -12.30
C VAL A 121 -19.86 3.68 -12.43
N ALA A 122 -18.80 3.35 -13.17
CA ALA A 122 -18.34 1.97 -13.33
C ALA A 122 -17.87 1.38 -11.98
N TRP A 123 -17.11 2.17 -11.20
CA TRP A 123 -16.72 1.80 -9.84
C TRP A 123 -17.94 1.54 -8.95
N ALA A 124 -18.94 2.43 -8.97
CA ALA A 124 -20.13 2.30 -8.13
C ALA A 124 -20.93 1.03 -8.45
N LYS A 125 -21.02 0.67 -9.74
CA LYS A 125 -21.66 -0.58 -10.19
C LYS A 125 -20.91 -1.81 -9.68
N GLU A 126 -19.58 -1.81 -9.80
CA GLU A 126 -18.75 -2.93 -9.37
C GLU A 126 -18.74 -3.10 -7.85
N ALA A 127 -18.59 -2.00 -7.11
CA ALA A 127 -18.63 -2.00 -5.65
C ALA A 127 -19.96 -2.58 -5.12
N LEU A 128 -21.09 -2.19 -5.73
CA LEU A 128 -22.40 -2.73 -5.35
C LEU A 128 -22.54 -4.22 -5.70
N HIS A 129 -21.98 -4.65 -6.82
CA HIS A 129 -22.00 -6.06 -7.21
C HIS A 129 -21.20 -6.92 -6.21
N LEU A 130 -19.98 -6.51 -5.88
CA LEU A 130 -19.12 -7.22 -4.93
C LEU A 130 -19.71 -7.24 -3.52
N ALA A 131 -20.31 -6.12 -3.06
CA ALA A 131 -20.98 -6.08 -1.76
C ALA A 131 -22.15 -7.07 -1.66
N LYS A 132 -22.96 -7.20 -2.72
CA LYS A 132 -24.06 -8.18 -2.78
C LYS A 132 -23.55 -9.61 -2.87
N ALA A 133 -22.50 -9.85 -3.65
CA ALA A 133 -21.91 -11.18 -3.79
C ALA A 133 -21.26 -11.66 -2.47
N ALA A 134 -20.75 -10.73 -1.66
CA ALA A 134 -20.23 -11.00 -0.31
C ALA A 134 -21.31 -11.04 0.78
N GLY A 135 -22.56 -10.61 0.51
CA GLY A 135 -23.63 -10.52 1.52
C GLY A 135 -23.41 -9.44 2.58
N VAL A 136 -22.68 -8.38 2.25
CA VAL A 136 -22.29 -7.29 3.17
C VAL A 136 -22.93 -5.94 2.82
N GLU A 137 -24.02 -5.93 2.04
CA GLU A 137 -24.67 -4.70 1.57
C GLU A 137 -25.07 -3.72 2.70
N ASN A 138 -25.37 -4.26 3.88
CA ASN A 138 -25.81 -3.52 5.06
C ASN A 138 -24.72 -3.37 6.14
N ASP A 139 -23.47 -3.79 5.87
CA ASP A 139 -22.37 -3.64 6.83
C ASP A 139 -21.89 -2.17 6.87
N VAL A 140 -22.40 -1.43 7.85
CA VAL A 140 -22.06 -0.02 8.08
C VAL A 140 -20.55 0.20 8.31
N GLY A 141 -19.84 -0.79 8.88
CA GLY A 141 -18.40 -0.74 9.11
C GLY A 141 -17.64 -0.76 7.79
N LEU A 142 -17.96 -1.72 6.92
CA LEU A 142 -17.36 -1.84 5.59
C LEU A 142 -17.72 -0.66 4.69
N VAL A 143 -18.97 -0.18 4.72
CA VAL A 143 -19.40 1.03 3.99
C VAL A 143 -18.50 2.23 4.36
N ARG A 144 -18.20 2.42 5.64
CA ARG A 144 -17.32 3.51 6.11
C ARG A 144 -15.87 3.30 5.68
N ILE A 145 -15.37 2.07 5.67
CA ILE A 145 -14.00 1.77 5.23
C ILE A 145 -13.86 2.06 3.74
N VAL A 146 -14.79 1.55 2.92
CA VAL A 146 -14.80 1.78 1.47
C VAL A 146 -14.95 3.26 1.15
N HIS A 147 -15.86 3.97 1.83
CA HIS A 147 -16.00 5.42 1.67
C HIS A 147 -14.71 6.19 1.99
N LYS A 148 -13.97 5.79 3.03
CA LYS A 148 -12.68 6.42 3.39
C LYS A 148 -11.59 6.19 2.36
N ASN A 149 -11.63 5.07 1.64
CA ASN A 149 -10.65 4.71 0.61
C ASN A 149 -10.93 5.38 -0.74
N LEU A 150 -12.08 6.04 -0.90
CA LEU A 150 -12.39 6.80 -2.12
C LEU A 150 -11.49 8.04 -2.26
N PRO A 151 -11.27 8.50 -3.52
CA PRO A 151 -10.58 9.75 -3.81
C PRO A 151 -11.06 10.93 -2.97
N LYS A 152 -10.15 11.84 -2.63
CA LYS A 152 -10.47 13.03 -1.82
C LYS A 152 -11.62 13.85 -2.42
N ILE A 153 -11.62 14.04 -3.74
CA ILE A 153 -12.67 14.76 -4.48
C ILE A 153 -14.02 14.08 -4.26
N VAL A 154 -14.09 12.77 -4.47
CA VAL A 154 -15.32 11.99 -4.26
C VAL A 154 -15.80 12.08 -2.82
N ARG A 155 -14.90 11.99 -1.83
CA ARG A 155 -15.26 12.11 -0.41
C ARG A 155 -15.78 13.50 -0.05
N LYS A 156 -15.23 14.56 -0.64
CA LYS A 156 -15.68 15.94 -0.45
C LYS A 156 -17.07 16.17 -1.04
N LEU A 157 -17.41 15.48 -2.13
CA LEU A 157 -18.74 15.54 -2.73
C LEU A 157 -19.75 14.56 -2.09
N THR A 158 -19.27 13.62 -1.27
CA THR A 158 -20.10 12.61 -0.61
C THR A 158 -19.95 12.65 0.91
N MET A 159 -20.01 13.84 1.52
CA MET A 159 -19.71 14.04 2.95
C MET A 159 -20.69 13.39 3.93
N GLN A 160 -21.87 12.99 3.47
CA GLN A 160 -22.88 12.35 4.31
C GLN A 160 -22.45 10.95 4.76
N LYS A 161 -23.05 10.48 5.86
CA LYS A 161 -22.85 9.11 6.33
C LYS A 161 -23.81 8.18 5.60
N TYR A 162 -23.28 7.09 5.07
CA TYR A 162 -24.06 6.05 4.41
C TYR A 162 -24.21 4.83 5.34
N ALA A 163 -25.40 4.25 5.36
CA ALA A 163 -25.69 3.03 6.12
C ALA A 163 -25.57 1.76 5.25
N THR A 164 -25.74 1.89 3.93
CA THR A 164 -25.75 0.79 2.98
C THR A 164 -24.81 1.07 1.81
N PHE A 165 -24.37 0.01 1.14
CA PHE A 165 -23.64 0.13 -0.12
C PHE A 165 -24.52 0.71 -1.23
N GLU A 166 -25.84 0.46 -1.23
CA GLU A 166 -26.79 1.09 -2.15
C GLU A 166 -26.77 2.61 -2.05
N ASP A 167 -26.79 3.16 -0.84
CA ASP A 167 -26.81 4.62 -0.66
C ASP A 167 -25.47 5.26 -1.03
N LEU A 168 -24.36 4.63 -0.63
CA LEU A 168 -23.01 5.09 -0.98
C LEU A 168 -22.81 5.08 -2.50
N THR A 169 -23.06 3.94 -3.14
CA THR A 169 -22.83 3.79 -4.58
C THR A 169 -23.79 4.64 -5.41
N ARG A 170 -25.03 4.87 -4.94
CA ARG A 170 -25.95 5.82 -5.56
C ARG A 170 -25.40 7.25 -5.53
N ALA A 171 -24.88 7.70 -4.40
CA ALA A 171 -24.29 9.03 -4.30
C ALA A 171 -23.06 9.19 -5.17
N VAL A 172 -22.16 8.20 -5.19
CA VAL A 172 -20.97 8.22 -6.06
C VAL A 172 -21.35 8.17 -7.54
N LYS A 173 -22.39 7.40 -7.91
CA LYS A 173 -22.89 7.32 -9.29
C LYS A 173 -23.48 8.63 -9.79
N ASN A 174 -24.10 9.40 -8.89
CA ASN A 174 -24.84 10.62 -9.22
C ASN A 174 -24.01 11.89 -8.97
N LEU A 175 -22.68 11.78 -8.92
CA LEU A 175 -21.80 12.94 -8.81
C LEU A 175 -22.00 13.88 -10.01
N ASP A 176 -22.08 15.17 -9.73
CA ASP A 176 -22.09 16.21 -10.76
C ASP A 176 -20.70 16.33 -11.39
N ILE A 177 -20.61 16.11 -12.70
CA ILE A 177 -19.35 16.14 -13.46
C ILE A 177 -18.74 17.54 -13.46
N ASP A 178 -19.56 18.59 -13.51
CA ASP A 178 -19.06 19.95 -13.50
C ASP A 178 -18.46 20.29 -12.12
N GLU A 179 -19.06 19.76 -11.06
CA GLU A 179 -18.52 19.91 -9.70
C GLU A 179 -17.24 19.10 -9.49
N VAL A 180 -17.19 17.86 -9.98
CA VAL A 180 -15.97 17.03 -10.00
C VAL A 180 -14.83 17.73 -10.74
N THR A 181 -15.14 18.39 -11.86
CA THR A 181 -14.14 19.10 -12.67
C THR A 181 -13.62 20.32 -11.93
N ARG A 182 -14.50 21.16 -11.37
CA ARG A 182 -14.09 22.32 -10.55
C ARG A 182 -13.22 21.92 -9.37
N GLU A 183 -13.61 20.88 -8.64
CA GLU A 183 -12.85 20.39 -7.49
C GLU A 183 -11.47 19.84 -7.88
N LYS A 184 -11.34 19.28 -9.09
CA LYS A 184 -10.06 18.83 -9.62
C LYS A 184 -9.15 20.01 -9.95
N GLU A 185 -9.70 21.03 -10.60
CA GLU A 185 -8.97 22.27 -10.91
C GLU A 185 -8.48 22.98 -9.63
N ASP A 186 -9.35 23.11 -8.62
CA ASP A 186 -9.00 23.69 -7.32
C ASP A 186 -7.90 22.88 -6.62
N ALA A 187 -7.99 21.54 -6.64
CA ALA A 187 -6.97 20.68 -6.05
C ALA A 187 -5.62 20.78 -6.78
N ASP A 188 -5.64 20.86 -8.11
CA ASP A 188 -4.43 21.04 -8.92
C ASP A 188 -3.80 22.42 -8.68
N GLU A 189 -4.61 23.47 -8.52
CA GLU A 189 -4.11 24.81 -8.22
C GLU A 189 -3.50 24.87 -6.82
N GLN A 190 -4.16 24.32 -5.79
CA GLN A 190 -3.60 24.21 -4.44
C GLN A 190 -2.27 23.46 -4.43
N LYS A 191 -2.16 22.38 -5.22
CA LYS A 191 -0.94 21.59 -5.35
C LYS A 191 0.19 22.39 -6.01
N LYS A 192 -0.12 23.23 -7.00
CA LYS A 192 0.86 24.15 -7.61
C LYS A 192 1.31 25.21 -6.61
N GLU A 193 0.39 25.85 -5.89
CA GLU A 193 0.71 26.86 -4.88
C GLU A 193 1.55 26.29 -3.74
N GLU A 194 1.26 25.07 -3.29
CA GLU A 194 2.06 24.36 -2.28
C GLU A 194 3.46 24.05 -2.80
N ALA A 195 3.57 23.52 -4.03
CA ALA A 195 4.87 23.28 -4.67
C ALA A 195 5.67 24.57 -4.89
N GLU A 196 5.02 25.68 -5.21
CA GLU A 196 5.68 26.98 -5.33
C GLU A 196 6.16 27.48 -3.97
N ARG A 197 5.33 27.39 -2.92
CA ARG A 197 5.73 27.74 -1.55
C ARG A 197 6.92 26.90 -1.09
N GLU A 198 6.93 25.60 -1.34
CA GLU A 198 8.08 24.73 -1.04
C GLU A 198 9.33 25.15 -1.79
N ARG A 199 9.22 25.51 -3.08
CA ARG A 199 10.34 26.03 -3.87
C ARG A 199 10.88 27.35 -3.31
N GLN A 200 10.00 28.27 -2.93
CA GLN A 200 10.38 29.55 -2.32
C GLN A 200 11.11 29.34 -0.99
N ILE A 201 10.60 28.45 -0.12
CA ILE A 201 11.25 28.07 1.14
C ILE A 201 12.64 27.50 0.87
N LEU A 202 12.77 26.56 -0.07
CA LEU A 202 14.06 25.95 -0.42
C LEU A 202 15.04 26.98 -0.99
N GLN A 203 14.57 27.91 -1.82
CA GLN A 203 15.39 28.99 -2.36
C GLN A 203 15.85 29.95 -1.26
N GLN A 204 14.96 30.31 -0.33
CA GLN A 204 15.30 31.15 0.82
C GLN A 204 16.38 30.47 1.70
N GLN A 205 16.25 29.17 1.96
CA GLN A 205 17.27 28.40 2.69
C GLN A 205 18.62 28.40 1.95
N LYS A 206 18.62 28.20 0.62
CA LYS A 206 19.85 28.27 -0.19
C LYS A 206 20.50 29.65 -0.17
N MET A 207 19.72 30.71 -0.30
CA MET A 207 20.24 32.09 -0.23
C MET A 207 20.81 32.41 1.15
N SER A 208 20.16 31.95 2.22
CA SER A 208 20.67 32.09 3.60
C SER A 208 22.00 31.36 3.78
N LEU A 209 22.13 30.13 3.26
CA LEU A 209 23.38 29.38 3.30
C LEU A 209 24.50 30.03 2.48
N ALA A 210 24.18 30.56 1.29
CA ALA A 210 25.14 31.27 0.46
C ALA A 210 25.64 32.57 1.14
N ASN A 211 24.75 33.32 1.78
CA ASN A 211 25.10 34.52 2.54
C ASN A 211 26.00 34.18 3.75
N LEU A 212 25.70 33.08 4.45
CA LEU A 212 26.55 32.59 5.55
C LEU A 212 27.93 32.19 5.04
N ALA A 213 28.01 31.45 3.93
CA ALA A 213 29.27 31.05 3.31
C ALA A 213 30.12 32.25 2.87
N ALA A 214 29.51 33.26 2.23
CA ALA A 214 30.20 34.49 1.83
C ALA A 214 30.72 35.29 3.04
N ARG A 215 29.97 35.33 4.15
CA ARG A 215 30.44 35.96 5.41
C ARG A 215 31.62 35.20 6.02
N LEU A 216 31.63 33.86 5.97
CA LEU A 216 32.75 33.05 6.44
C LEU A 216 34.01 33.24 5.57
N GLN A 217 33.86 33.35 4.24
CA GLN A 217 34.97 33.65 3.34
C GLN A 217 35.58 35.04 3.54
N ARG A 218 34.79 36.02 4.00
CA ARG A 218 35.31 37.36 4.37
C ARG A 218 36.03 37.38 5.72
N LEU A 219 35.84 36.36 6.57
CA LEU A 219 36.50 36.23 7.87
C LEU A 219 37.82 35.46 7.80
N THR A 220 38.15 34.81 6.67
CA THR A 220 39.49 34.26 6.46
C THR A 220 40.46 35.38 6.17
N VAL A 221 41.18 35.80 7.21
CA VAL A 221 42.29 36.75 7.16
C VAL A 221 43.33 36.25 6.15
N GLN A 222 43.51 36.99 5.07
CA GLN A 222 44.67 36.89 4.20
C GLN A 222 45.91 37.20 5.05
N ALA A 223 46.77 36.21 5.29
CA ALA A 223 48.04 36.43 5.96
C ALA A 223 48.92 37.32 5.07
N GLN A 224 48.96 38.61 5.36
CA GLN A 224 49.97 39.50 4.78
C GLN A 224 51.33 39.23 5.45
N PRO A 225 52.44 39.15 4.69
CA PRO A 225 53.77 39.07 5.28
C PRO A 225 54.19 40.44 5.86
N LEU A 226 54.66 40.42 7.10
CA LEU A 226 55.20 41.58 7.84
C LEU A 226 56.56 42.04 7.27
N PRO A 227 56.83 43.35 7.18
CA PRO A 227 58.17 43.89 7.32
C PRO A 227 58.38 44.54 8.70
N ALA A 228 59.65 44.59 9.09
CA ALA A 228 60.17 44.91 10.42
C ALA A 228 59.92 46.35 10.90
N ARG A 229 59.84 46.50 12.24
CA ARG A 229 59.64 47.73 13.01
C ARG A 229 60.86 48.68 12.98
N THR A 230 60.56 49.99 12.94
CA THR A 230 61.29 51.05 13.67
C THR A 230 60.26 52.00 14.36
N PRO A 231 60.64 52.73 15.44
CA PRO A 231 59.69 53.38 16.35
C PRO A 231 59.62 54.90 16.18
N VAL A 232 58.44 55.53 16.23
CA VAL A 232 58.26 56.95 16.65
C VAL A 232 56.79 57.22 17.11
N GLN A 233 56.70 57.88 18.28
CA GLN A 233 55.70 58.78 18.92
C GLN A 233 54.16 58.71 18.70
N GLN A 234 53.46 58.81 19.85
CA GLN A 234 52.05 59.21 20.12
C GLN A 234 51.74 60.69 19.71
N PRO A 235 50.51 61.25 19.85
CA PRO A 235 49.21 60.73 20.35
C PRO A 235 47.97 61.09 19.47
N ALA A 236 46.78 60.57 19.80
CA ALA A 236 45.57 61.37 20.15
C ALA A 236 44.21 60.68 19.86
N SER A 237 43.31 60.91 20.82
CA SER A 237 41.83 60.92 20.76
C SER A 237 41.03 59.62 20.69
N ALA A 238 40.26 59.40 21.77
CA ALA A 238 39.10 58.51 21.89
C ALA A 238 37.87 59.12 21.16
N PRO A 239 36.81 58.35 20.86
CA PRO A 239 35.83 58.05 21.90
C PRO A 239 35.23 56.63 21.88
N THR A 240 35.02 56.11 23.08
CA THR A 240 33.83 55.41 23.58
C THR A 240 33.03 54.58 22.56
N ARG A 241 33.28 53.26 22.52
CA ARG A 241 32.28 52.28 22.06
C ARG A 241 31.69 51.58 23.27
N PHE A 242 30.38 51.76 23.43
CA PHE A 242 29.52 50.98 24.28
C PHE A 242 29.75 49.49 24.03
N ALA A 243 30.02 48.76 25.11
CA ALA A 243 30.00 47.32 25.13
C ALA A 243 28.55 46.85 24.93
N ILE A 244 28.24 46.39 23.71
CA ILE A 244 27.16 45.43 23.51
C ILE A 244 27.86 44.10 23.29
N GLN A 245 27.82 43.27 24.34
CA GLN A 245 28.15 41.86 24.29
C GLN A 245 27.24 41.19 23.26
N GLN A 246 27.68 41.04 22.02
CA GLN A 246 27.09 40.07 21.10
C GLN A 246 27.83 38.76 21.30
N ALA A 247 27.12 37.82 21.92
CA ALA A 247 27.52 36.45 22.13
C ALA A 247 28.10 35.86 20.84
N GLN A 248 29.40 35.54 20.89
CA GLN A 248 30.07 34.77 19.86
C GLN A 248 29.39 33.39 19.80
N SER A 249 28.60 33.17 18.74
CA SER A 249 28.13 31.84 18.38
C SER A 249 29.30 31.11 17.72
N THR A 250 30.12 30.45 18.52
CA THR A 250 31.17 29.55 18.05
C THR A 250 30.58 28.43 17.18
N PRO A 251 31.30 27.96 16.14
CA PRO A 251 30.90 26.77 15.40
C PRO A 251 30.75 25.62 16.38
N ARG A 252 29.60 24.92 16.32
CA ARG A 252 29.28 23.81 17.22
C ARG A 252 30.20 22.64 16.89
N ILE A 253 31.43 22.68 17.40
CA ILE A 253 32.18 21.49 17.77
C ILE A 253 31.18 20.73 18.65
N GLN A 254 30.59 19.66 18.12
CA GLN A 254 29.79 18.78 18.96
C GLN A 254 30.79 18.18 19.93
N ASN A 255 30.81 18.71 21.15
CA ASN A 255 31.60 18.11 22.23
C ASN A 255 31.26 16.62 22.24
N PRO A 256 32.28 15.74 22.26
CA PRO A 256 32.02 14.33 22.44
C PRO A 256 31.17 14.14 23.70
N LEU A 257 30.14 13.30 23.61
CA LEU A 257 29.27 13.01 24.74
C LEU A 257 30.10 12.56 25.93
N THR A 258 29.82 13.11 27.11
CA THR A 258 30.47 12.68 28.35
C THR A 258 30.06 11.25 28.67
N ASP A 259 30.86 10.53 29.45
CA ASP A 259 30.52 9.15 29.83
C ASP A 259 29.23 9.08 30.66
N ALA A 260 28.93 10.12 31.44
CA ALA A 260 27.64 10.25 32.12
C ALA A 260 26.46 10.37 31.15
N GLN A 261 26.60 11.14 30.05
CA GLN A 261 25.58 11.23 29.01
C GLN A 261 25.39 9.90 28.28
N LYS A 262 26.48 9.19 27.97
CA LYS A 262 26.40 7.85 27.38
C LYS A 262 25.68 6.86 28.29
N GLU A 263 25.88 6.95 29.60
CA GLU A 263 25.19 6.09 30.57
C GLU A 263 23.68 6.37 30.62
N ILE A 264 23.27 7.65 30.53
CA ILE A 264 21.85 8.01 30.41
C ILE A 264 21.23 7.41 29.14
N ILE A 265 21.92 7.53 28.00
CA ILE A 265 21.45 6.94 26.74
C ILE A 265 21.36 5.41 26.86
N ARG A 266 22.37 4.76 27.43
CA ARG A 266 22.38 3.30 27.67
C ARG A 266 21.18 2.87 28.52
N ARG A 267 20.89 3.60 29.60
CA ARG A 267 19.71 3.36 30.44
C ARG A 267 18.42 3.50 29.63
N ASN A 268 18.28 4.55 28.84
CA ASN A 268 17.06 4.79 28.05
C ASN A 268 16.84 3.72 26.99
N VAL A 269 17.91 3.24 26.33
CA VAL A 269 17.83 2.12 25.38
C VAL A 269 17.27 0.85 26.04
N ASN A 270 17.60 0.60 27.31
CA ASN A 270 17.17 -0.60 28.03
C ASN A 270 15.80 -0.47 28.70
N ILE A 271 15.36 0.75 29.05
CA ILE A 271 14.08 0.98 29.74
C ILE A 271 12.93 1.20 28.77
N LEU A 272 13.18 1.79 27.59
CA LEU A 272 12.11 2.08 26.64
C LEU A 272 11.50 0.76 26.10
N PRO A 273 10.20 0.52 26.30
CA PRO A 273 9.55 -0.67 25.79
C PRO A 273 9.56 -0.70 24.26
N HIS A 274 10.01 -1.81 23.68
CA HIS A 274 9.86 -2.08 22.26
C HIS A 274 8.70 -3.05 22.03
N HIS A 275 7.63 -2.56 21.41
CA HIS A 275 6.42 -3.34 21.19
C HIS A 275 6.54 -4.28 20.00
N ALA A 276 5.88 -5.44 20.10
CA ALA A 276 5.69 -6.37 19.00
C ALA A 276 4.87 -5.74 17.86
N ALA A 277 5.05 -6.25 16.64
CA ALA A 277 4.36 -5.79 15.42
C ALA A 277 2.90 -6.27 15.33
N ASP A 278 2.14 -6.19 16.42
CA ASP A 278 0.76 -6.66 16.53
C ASP A 278 -0.21 -5.52 16.92
N ALA A 279 -1.52 -5.77 16.80
CA ALA A 279 -2.53 -4.75 17.08
C ALA A 279 -2.47 -4.18 18.53
N PRO A 280 -2.19 -4.98 19.58
CA PRO A 280 -1.93 -4.45 20.92
C PRO A 280 -0.68 -3.56 20.99
N GLY A 281 0.43 -3.99 20.39
CA GLY A 281 1.70 -3.27 20.38
C GLY A 281 1.60 -1.93 19.66
N TRP A 282 0.89 -1.88 18.53
CA TRP A 282 0.57 -0.65 17.82
C TRP A 282 -0.27 0.34 18.64
N ARG A 283 -1.28 -0.16 19.37
CA ARG A 283 -2.08 0.68 20.27
C ARG A 283 -1.24 1.23 21.43
N ALA A 284 -0.41 0.38 22.06
CA ALA A 284 0.47 0.80 23.15
C ALA A 284 1.48 1.85 22.69
N TYR A 285 2.08 1.66 21.50
CA TYR A 285 2.98 2.63 20.88
C TYR A 285 2.29 3.98 20.66
N GLN A 286 1.10 4.01 20.06
CA GLN A 286 0.36 5.26 19.82
C GLN A 286 0.05 6.01 21.12
N VAL A 287 -0.35 5.30 22.17
CA VAL A 287 -0.59 5.88 23.49
C VAL A 287 0.69 6.50 24.06
N GLN A 288 1.82 5.80 23.96
CA GLN A 288 3.09 6.29 24.48
C GLN A 288 3.63 7.48 23.67
N VAL A 289 3.47 7.50 22.35
CA VAL A 289 3.83 8.66 21.52
C VAL A 289 3.01 9.88 21.93
N ALA A 290 1.70 9.71 22.18
CA ALA A 290 0.85 10.79 22.67
C ALA A 290 1.23 11.25 24.09
N GLN A 291 1.60 10.32 24.98
CA GLN A 291 2.10 10.64 26.32
C GLN A 291 3.42 11.42 26.26
N TRP A 292 4.35 11.00 25.40
CA TRP A 292 5.62 11.69 25.18
C TRP A 292 5.38 13.12 24.68
N GLY A 293 4.48 13.31 23.71
CA GLY A 293 4.10 14.63 23.20
C GLY A 293 3.53 15.54 24.29
N ARG A 294 2.71 15.01 25.20
CA ARG A 294 2.19 15.77 26.36
C ARG A 294 3.28 16.09 27.40
N ALA A 295 4.20 15.17 27.66
CA ALA A 295 5.22 15.33 28.69
C ALA A 295 6.34 16.30 28.26
N HIS A 296 6.70 16.29 26.98
CA HIS A 296 7.85 17.04 26.47
C HIS A 296 7.48 18.17 25.53
N GLY A 297 6.28 18.17 24.93
CA GLY A 297 5.88 19.10 23.87
C GLY A 297 6.14 18.52 22.48
N GLU A 298 5.26 18.82 21.53
CA GLU A 298 5.34 18.27 20.17
C GLU A 298 6.58 18.77 19.40
N ASP A 299 7.06 19.98 19.67
CA ASP A 299 8.24 20.56 19.01
C ASP A 299 9.57 20.24 19.70
N THR A 300 9.53 19.47 20.79
CA THR A 300 10.75 19.17 21.56
C THR A 300 11.70 18.29 20.77
N GLN A 301 12.97 18.72 20.76
CA GLN A 301 14.04 17.98 20.11
C GLN A 301 14.45 16.78 20.96
N VAL A 302 14.71 15.66 20.29
CA VAL A 302 15.22 14.44 20.92
C VAL A 302 16.63 14.68 21.46
N SER A 303 16.84 14.33 22.73
CA SER A 303 18.11 14.43 23.45
C SER A 303 18.28 13.25 24.40
N GLU A 304 19.37 13.23 25.16
CA GLU A 304 19.64 12.19 26.16
C GLU A 304 18.55 12.14 27.24
N ASN A 305 17.90 13.27 27.52
CA ASN A 305 16.85 13.37 28.54
C ASN A 305 15.43 13.29 27.96
N THR A 306 15.29 13.20 26.64
CA THR A 306 14.00 13.13 25.94
C THR A 306 14.02 12.00 24.91
N PRO A 307 14.15 10.74 25.38
CA PRO A 307 14.31 9.61 24.49
C PRO A 307 13.02 9.35 23.72
N PHE A 308 13.11 8.92 22.46
CA PHE A 308 11.93 8.72 21.62
C PHE A 308 11.64 7.23 21.40
N LEU A 309 10.36 6.91 21.25
CA LEU A 309 9.87 5.53 21.16
C LEU A 309 10.14 4.90 19.78
N LEU A 310 10.32 3.58 19.76
CA LEU A 310 10.55 2.82 18.52
C LEU A 310 9.25 2.33 17.92
N LYS A 311 9.11 2.49 16.61
CA LYS A 311 7.97 1.97 15.86
C LYS A 311 7.89 0.44 16.00
N PRO A 312 6.71 -0.13 16.28
CA PRO A 312 6.54 -1.58 16.38
C PRO A 312 6.99 -2.29 15.10
N GLY A 313 7.65 -3.45 15.25
CA GLY A 313 8.15 -4.25 14.13
C GLY A 313 9.44 -3.74 13.48
N THR A 314 10.03 -2.66 13.99
CA THR A 314 11.39 -2.25 13.60
C THR A 314 12.44 -3.00 14.42
N ALA A 315 13.70 -2.92 14.02
CA ALA A 315 14.83 -3.40 14.79
C ALA A 315 15.06 -2.53 16.04
N ILE A 316 15.62 -3.14 17.09
CA ILE A 316 16.10 -2.44 18.28
C ILE A 316 17.18 -1.41 17.91
N VAL A 317 17.39 -0.39 18.75
CA VAL A 317 18.40 0.64 18.45
C VAL A 317 19.81 0.08 18.60
N CYS A 318 20.77 0.61 17.83
CA CYS A 318 22.18 0.21 17.89
C CYS A 318 22.45 -1.23 17.44
N SER A 319 21.58 -1.80 16.61
CA SER A 319 21.75 -3.13 16.04
C SER A 319 22.40 -3.13 14.66
N GLY A 320 22.57 -1.95 14.05
CA GLY A 320 22.99 -1.80 12.66
C GLY A 320 21.79 -1.61 11.73
N GLU A 321 20.69 -1.10 12.26
CA GLU A 321 19.48 -0.79 11.55
C GLU A 321 19.65 0.40 10.59
N CYS A 322 18.79 0.44 9.59
CA CYS A 322 18.63 1.59 8.71
C CYS A 322 17.87 2.70 9.45
N TYR A 323 18.41 3.92 9.51
CA TYR A 323 17.75 5.04 10.19
C TYR A 323 16.53 5.61 9.43
N ARG A 324 16.24 5.11 8.23
CA ARG A 324 15.07 5.52 7.44
C ARG A 324 13.86 4.61 7.62
N CYS A 325 14.04 3.30 7.73
CA CYS A 325 12.94 2.33 7.85
C CYS A 325 13.02 1.48 9.13
N GLY A 326 14.13 1.53 9.86
CA GLY A 326 14.33 0.77 11.10
C GLY A 326 14.59 -0.71 10.88
N THR A 327 14.88 -1.19 9.67
CA THR A 327 15.19 -2.60 9.39
C THR A 327 16.69 -2.81 9.09
N HIS A 328 17.13 -4.05 9.03
CA HIS A 328 18.47 -4.48 8.63
C HIS A 328 18.56 -4.78 7.12
N GLY A 329 19.77 -5.11 6.67
CA GLY A 329 20.07 -5.56 5.31
C GLY A 329 20.54 -4.46 4.35
N HIS A 330 20.40 -3.19 4.71
CA HIS A 330 20.81 -2.06 3.88
C HIS A 330 21.18 -0.82 4.70
N THR A 331 21.89 0.13 4.09
CA THR A 331 22.21 1.43 4.71
C THR A 331 21.15 2.48 4.37
N SER A 332 21.08 3.56 5.15
CA SER A 332 20.17 4.69 4.87
C SER A 332 20.31 5.29 3.47
N ARG A 333 21.46 5.12 2.80
CA ARG A 333 21.67 5.57 1.41
C ARG A 333 21.00 4.66 0.39
N ASN A 334 20.95 3.35 0.66
CA ASN A 334 20.40 2.32 -0.21
C ASN A 334 19.03 1.84 0.32
N CYS A 335 18.32 2.70 1.06
CA CYS A 335 17.02 2.34 1.60
C CYS A 335 15.97 2.39 0.48
N PRO A 336 15.22 1.30 0.25
CA PRO A 336 14.20 1.26 -0.81
C PRO A 336 12.96 2.10 -0.47
N VAL A 337 12.79 2.48 0.81
CA VAL A 337 11.63 3.25 1.28
C VAL A 337 11.74 4.72 0.88
N LEU A 338 10.76 5.19 0.09
CA LEU A 338 10.70 6.56 -0.45
C LEU A 338 10.29 7.59 0.62
N LEU A 339 10.40 8.88 0.28
CA LEU A 339 9.88 9.97 1.11
C LEU A 339 8.35 9.92 1.09
N GLY A 340 7.71 9.97 2.26
CA GLY A 340 6.24 9.92 2.41
C GLY A 340 5.65 8.52 2.58
N ASP A 341 6.45 7.46 2.42
CA ASP A 341 6.00 6.09 2.64
C ASP A 341 5.64 5.82 4.12
N PRO A 342 4.48 5.22 4.43
CA PRO A 342 4.08 4.87 5.80
C PRO A 342 5.07 3.98 6.55
N VAL A 343 5.89 3.18 5.85
CA VAL A 343 6.94 2.32 6.44
C VAL A 343 8.11 3.16 6.97
N ARG A 344 8.32 4.36 6.43
CA ARG A 344 9.39 5.26 6.87
C ARG A 344 9.24 5.61 8.35
N LEU A 345 10.39 5.76 9.02
CA LEU A 345 10.45 6.26 10.40
C LEU A 345 10.14 7.74 10.43
N ASN A 346 9.51 8.18 11.52
CA ASN A 346 9.34 9.59 11.79
C ASN A 346 10.68 10.25 12.14
N ALA A 347 10.77 11.57 11.97
CA ALA A 347 12.02 12.31 12.17
C ALA A 347 12.57 12.20 13.61
N LYS A 348 11.71 12.05 14.61
CA LYS A 348 12.11 11.95 16.02
C LYS A 348 12.75 10.58 16.33
N GLU A 349 12.18 9.50 15.84
CA GLU A 349 12.77 8.17 15.95
C GLU A 349 14.09 8.09 15.19
N THR A 350 14.16 8.64 13.97
CA THR A 350 15.42 8.75 13.23
C THR A 350 16.48 9.51 14.05
N ALA A 351 16.12 10.64 14.66
CA ALA A 351 17.03 11.41 15.51
C ALA A 351 17.49 10.61 16.74
N TRP A 352 16.58 9.87 17.37
CA TRP A 352 16.89 9.00 18.51
C TRP A 352 17.88 7.89 18.13
N ARG A 353 17.65 7.19 17.02
CA ARG A 353 18.54 6.13 16.53
C ARG A 353 19.94 6.67 16.20
N VAL A 354 20.01 7.83 15.55
CA VAL A 354 21.29 8.50 15.26
C VAL A 354 22.03 8.89 16.55
N LEU A 355 21.32 9.45 17.54
CA LEU A 355 21.90 9.81 18.83
C LEU A 355 22.49 8.59 19.55
N CYS A 356 21.72 7.51 19.64
CA CYS A 356 22.14 6.27 20.29
C CYS A 356 23.35 5.64 19.59
N SER A 357 23.31 5.50 18.26
CA SER A 357 24.43 4.92 17.52
C SER A 357 25.70 5.76 17.60
N ARG A 358 25.59 7.10 17.64
CA ARG A 358 26.76 7.97 17.87
C ARG A 358 27.32 7.81 19.27
N ALA A 359 26.47 7.58 20.27
CA ALA A 359 26.87 7.48 21.67
C ALA A 359 27.43 6.12 22.06
N LEU A 360 26.81 5.03 21.57
CA LEU A 360 27.03 3.66 22.03
C LEU A 360 27.64 2.75 20.96
N GLY A 361 27.63 3.16 19.68
CA GLY A 361 28.06 2.30 18.58
C GLY A 361 27.13 1.08 18.40
N PRO A 362 27.66 -0.09 18.02
CA PRO A 362 26.88 -1.31 17.76
C PRO A 362 26.48 -2.06 19.05
N TYR A 363 25.95 -1.35 20.04
CA TYR A 363 25.65 -1.86 21.39
C TYR A 363 24.76 -3.12 21.40
N ASN A 364 23.78 -3.20 20.50
CA ASN A 364 22.81 -4.30 20.42
C ASN A 364 23.01 -5.21 19.20
N ARG A 365 24.11 -5.07 18.46
CA ARG A 365 24.31 -5.77 17.19
C ARG A 365 24.32 -7.29 17.32
N THR A 366 24.80 -7.83 18.43
CA THR A 366 24.91 -9.29 18.66
C THR A 366 23.66 -9.90 19.27
N THR A 367 22.79 -9.09 19.89
CA THR A 367 21.57 -9.54 20.57
C THR A 367 20.31 -9.27 19.76
N ALA A 368 20.40 -8.43 18.73
CA ALA A 368 19.28 -8.09 17.87
C ALA A 368 18.84 -9.28 17.01
N VAL A 369 17.52 -9.47 16.96
CA VAL A 369 16.88 -10.30 15.94
C VAL A 369 16.98 -9.58 14.60
N ASP A 370 17.36 -10.31 13.55
CA ASP A 370 17.39 -9.75 12.19
C ASP A 370 15.96 -9.40 11.73
N VAL A 371 15.79 -8.19 11.20
CA VAL A 371 14.49 -7.64 10.80
C VAL A 371 14.69 -7.13 9.39
N ARG A 372 14.02 -7.73 8.40
CA ARG A 372 14.18 -7.35 6.99
C ARG A 372 12.88 -6.78 6.44
N LEU A 373 13.00 -5.91 5.43
CA LEU A 373 11.86 -5.57 4.58
C LEU A 373 11.55 -6.79 3.72
N VAL A 374 10.31 -7.26 3.77
CA VAL A 374 9.82 -8.32 2.89
C VAL A 374 9.01 -7.64 1.79
N ASP A 375 9.42 -7.80 0.54
CA ASP A 375 8.63 -7.37 -0.61
C ASP A 375 7.42 -8.30 -0.73
N MET A 376 6.21 -7.75 -0.58
CA MET A 376 4.95 -8.49 -0.57
C MET A 376 4.44 -8.86 -1.98
N GLU A 377 5.32 -9.11 -2.95
CA GLU A 377 4.90 -9.53 -4.31
C GLU A 377 4.65 -11.05 -4.43
N GLU A 378 5.08 -11.86 -3.46
CA GLU A 378 4.82 -13.31 -3.47
C GLU A 378 4.50 -13.83 -2.07
N GLN A 379 3.22 -13.80 -1.66
CA GLN A 379 2.63 -14.83 -0.79
C GLN A 379 1.13 -14.58 -0.61
N GLY A 380 0.35 -15.15 -1.53
CA GLY A 380 -1.03 -15.49 -1.25
C GLY A 380 -1.08 -16.77 -0.40
N LYS A 381 -2.03 -16.80 0.54
CA LYS A 381 -2.43 -17.91 1.43
C LYS A 381 -1.56 -18.13 2.68
N GLU A 382 -1.94 -17.46 3.77
CA GLU A 382 -2.45 -18.13 4.97
C GLU A 382 -2.96 -17.08 5.96
N GLU A 383 -3.98 -17.47 6.71
CA GLU A 383 -4.75 -16.65 7.62
C GLU A 383 -3.90 -15.85 8.63
N GLY A 384 -4.25 -14.58 8.81
CA GLY A 384 -4.34 -13.95 10.13
C GLY A 384 -3.14 -14.05 11.08
N SER A 385 -1.95 -13.63 10.66
CA SER A 385 -0.92 -13.13 11.58
C SER A 385 0.20 -12.48 10.78
N VAL A 386 0.60 -11.26 11.14
CA VAL A 386 1.87 -10.67 10.69
C VAL A 386 2.99 -11.56 11.26
N LYS A 387 3.43 -12.57 10.51
CA LYS A 387 4.60 -13.39 10.86
C LYS A 387 5.83 -12.61 10.43
N VAL A 388 6.47 -11.96 11.40
CA VAL A 388 7.89 -11.61 11.32
C VAL A 388 8.65 -12.91 11.56
N CYS A 389 9.31 -13.45 10.53
CA CYS A 389 10.16 -14.63 10.69
C CYS A 389 11.51 -14.24 11.29
N PRO A 390 11.87 -14.69 12.51
CA PRO A 390 13.24 -14.61 12.99
C PRO A 390 14.10 -15.63 12.23
N SER A 391 15.07 -15.15 11.45
CA SER A 391 16.10 -16.01 10.89
C SER A 391 17.02 -16.50 12.02
N PHE A 392 16.94 -17.78 12.36
CA PHE A 392 17.89 -18.42 13.27
C PHE A 392 19.25 -18.61 12.57
N PRO A 393 20.38 -18.39 13.25
CA PRO A 393 21.69 -18.67 12.68
C PRO A 393 21.91 -20.19 12.61
N LEU A 394 22.16 -20.69 11.40
CA LEU A 394 22.74 -22.02 11.17
C LEU A 394 24.13 -22.06 11.80
N LYS A 395 24.30 -22.92 12.81
CA LYS A 395 25.62 -23.35 13.29
C LYS A 395 26.22 -24.28 12.24
N TYR A 396 27.36 -23.91 11.69
CA TYR A 396 28.40 -24.82 11.21
C TYR A 396 29.73 -24.41 11.80
#